data_AF-A0A0Q7WKF1-F1
#
_entry.id   AF-A0A0Q7WKF1-F1
#
_cell.length_a   1.000
_cell.length_b   1.000
_cell.length_c   1.000
_cell.angle_alpha   90.00
_cell.angle_beta   90.00
_cell.angle_gamma   90.00
#
_symmetry.space_group_name_H-M   'P 1'
#
loop_
_entity.id
_entity.type
_entity.pdbx_description
1 polymer ?
#
loop_
_entity_poly.entity_id
_entity_poly.type
_entity_poly.pdbx_seq_one_letter_code
_entity_poly.pdbx_strand_id
1 'polypeptide(L)'
;MGPHRVNIINLLNLIASKVEQLEYIRMAPVNVAHELVNQWFDDFYHPNDEHFAREFSIEELNLMKHFNDFYETKLPLLPDSADKLMSTPAWNEVMAQAGEVLDACSWRGLDACYEVE
;
A
#
# COMPACT_ATOMS: atom_id res chain seq x y z
N MET A 1 -4.28 8.26 -15.54
CA MET A 1 -3.02 8.01 -14.83
C MET A 1 -2.37 6.76 -15.39
N GLY A 2 -1.04 6.68 -15.35
CA GLY A 2 -0.31 5.46 -15.68
C GLY A 2 -0.64 4.32 -14.70
N PRO A 3 -0.44 3.06 -15.13
CA PRO A 3 -0.87 1.90 -14.35
C PRO A 3 -0.17 1.77 -13.01
N HIS A 4 1.12 2.11 -12.90
CA HIS A 4 1.86 1.98 -11.64
C HIS A 4 1.35 2.96 -10.59
N ARG A 5 1.08 4.20 -11.00
CA ARG A 5 0.54 5.25 -10.13
C ARG A 5 -0.82 4.90 -9.59
N VAL A 6 -1.71 4.38 -10.45
CA VAL A 6 -3.04 3.92 -10.03
C VAL A 6 -2.92 2.82 -8.98
N ASN A 7 -2.11 1.80 -9.24
CA ASN A 7 -1.97 0.66 -8.35
C ASN A 7 -1.39 1.07 -6.98
N ILE A 8 -0.37 1.92 -6.96
CA ILE A 8 0.22 2.44 -5.72
C ILE A 8 -0.78 3.27 -4.92
N ILE A 9 -1.47 4.22 -5.55
CA ILE A 9 -2.44 5.08 -4.85
C ILE A 9 -3.57 4.22 -4.26
N ASN A 10 -4.11 3.28 -5.04
CA ASN A 10 -5.21 2.43 -4.58
C ASN A 10 -4.76 1.48 -3.46
N LEU A 11 -3.58 0.88 -3.57
CA LEU A 11 -3.04 0.01 -2.52
C LEU A 11 -2.75 0.81 -1.23
N LEU A 12 -2.16 2.00 -1.31
CA LEU A 12 -1.90 2.81 -0.12
C LEU A 12 -3.19 3.25 0.57
N ASN A 13 -4.25 3.61 -0.19
CA ASN A 13 -5.56 3.90 0.39
C ASN A 13 -6.14 2.67 1.09
N LEU A 14 -6.06 1.49 0.46
CA LEU A 14 -6.47 0.22 1.06
C LEU A 14 -5.70 -0.05 2.37
N ILE A 15 -4.36 0.01 2.35
CA ILE A 15 -3.51 -0.20 3.54
C ILE A 15 -3.82 0.83 4.64
N ALA A 16 -4.14 2.08 4.30
CA ALA A 16 -4.48 3.10 5.30
C ALA A 16 -5.89 2.94 5.90
N SER A 17 -6.78 2.17 5.25
CA SER A 17 -8.19 2.06 5.62
C SER A 17 -8.56 0.68 6.19
N LYS A 18 -8.69 0.61 7.53
CA LYS A 18 -9.15 -0.60 8.21
C LYS A 18 -10.53 -1.06 7.72
N VAL A 19 -11.42 -0.12 7.36
CA VAL A 19 -12.77 -0.45 6.87
C VAL A 19 -12.68 -1.13 5.51
N GLU A 20 -11.92 -0.56 4.57
CA GLU A 20 -11.74 -1.14 3.24
C GLU A 20 -11.03 -2.48 3.30
N GLN A 21 -10.04 -2.65 4.18
CA GLN A 21 -9.40 -3.95 4.39
C GLN A 21 -10.38 -5.01 4.91
N LEU A 22 -11.27 -4.65 5.85
CA LEU A 22 -12.30 -5.58 6.34
C LEU A 22 -13.36 -5.91 5.29
N GLU A 23 -13.65 -4.99 4.37
CA GLU A 23 -14.51 -5.27 3.22
C GLU A 23 -13.82 -6.19 2.22
N TYR A 24 -12.56 -5.91 1.89
CA TYR A 24 -11.72 -6.75 1.04
C TYR A 24 -11.60 -8.18 1.58
N ILE A 25 -11.36 -8.36 2.89
CA ILE A 25 -11.37 -9.66 3.59
C ILE A 25 -12.70 -10.38 3.44
N ARG A 26 -13.83 -9.66 3.57
CA ARG A 26 -15.16 -10.28 3.48
C ARG A 26 -15.47 -10.77 2.07
N MET A 27 -14.88 -10.16 1.05
CA MET A 27 -15.14 -10.49 -0.35
C MET A 27 -14.17 -11.54 -0.92
N ALA A 28 -12.99 -11.72 -0.33
CA ALA A 28 -11.94 -12.58 -0.87
C ALA A 28 -11.72 -13.86 -0.03
N PRO A 29 -11.68 -15.06 -0.63
CA PRO A 29 -11.38 -16.32 0.07
C PRO A 29 -9.87 -16.53 0.27
N VAL A 30 -9.10 -15.46 0.51
CA VAL A 30 -7.63 -15.48 0.60
C VAL A 30 -7.13 -14.91 1.92
N ASN A 31 -5.89 -15.24 2.28
CA ASN A 31 -5.24 -14.65 3.44
C ASN A 31 -4.83 -13.20 3.16
N VAL A 32 -5.73 -12.26 3.44
CA VAL A 32 -5.52 -10.84 3.13
C VAL A 32 -4.26 -10.26 3.79
N ALA A 33 -3.81 -10.80 4.92
CA ALA A 33 -2.55 -10.37 5.52
C ALA A 33 -1.34 -10.63 4.61
N HIS A 34 -1.29 -11.79 3.97
CA HIS A 34 -0.27 -12.09 2.97
C HIS A 34 -0.51 -11.30 1.69
N GLU A 35 -1.77 -11.18 1.26
CA GLU A 35 -2.09 -10.45 0.03
C GLU A 35 -1.64 -8.98 0.09
N LEU A 36 -1.94 -8.24 1.16
CA LEU A 36 -1.55 -6.83 1.29
C LEU A 36 -0.03 -6.65 1.31
N VAL A 37 0.69 -7.60 1.90
CA VAL A 37 2.16 -7.63 1.89
C VAL A 37 2.67 -7.92 0.48
N ASN A 38 2.19 -8.97 -0.16
CA ASN A 38 2.62 -9.38 -1.50
C ASN A 38 2.30 -8.31 -2.55
N GLN A 39 1.13 -7.68 -2.47
CA GLN A 39 0.75 -6.60 -3.37
C GLN A 39 1.73 -5.43 -3.30
N TRP A 40 2.26 -5.12 -2.12
CA TRP A 40 3.30 -4.11 -1.97
C TRP A 40 4.65 -4.62 -2.49
N PHE A 41 5.18 -5.69 -1.88
CA PHE A 41 6.58 -6.12 -2.05
C PHE A 41 6.86 -6.90 -3.33
N ASP A 42 5.89 -7.64 -3.85
CA ASP A 42 6.04 -8.50 -5.01
C ASP A 42 5.38 -7.90 -6.26
N ASP A 43 4.19 -7.29 -6.13
CA ASP A 43 3.38 -6.94 -7.31
C ASP A 43 3.54 -5.49 -7.77
N PHE A 44 3.44 -4.50 -6.88
CA PHE A 44 3.26 -3.10 -7.31
C PHE A 44 4.46 -2.17 -7.09
N TYR A 45 5.24 -2.32 -6.03
CA TYR A 45 6.35 -1.40 -5.74
C TYR A 45 7.67 -1.85 -6.36
N HIS A 46 7.97 -1.32 -7.56
CA HIS A 46 9.18 -1.65 -8.33
C HIS A 46 10.07 -0.42 -8.59
N PRO A 47 10.71 0.16 -7.56
CA PRO A 47 11.41 1.45 -7.69
C PRO A 47 12.62 1.43 -8.63
N ASN A 48 13.15 0.25 -8.95
CA ASN A 48 14.26 0.07 -9.89
C ASN A 48 13.80 -0.13 -11.34
N ASP A 49 12.50 -0.33 -11.58
CA ASP A 49 11.94 -0.39 -12.91
C ASP A 49 11.77 1.03 -13.48
N GLU A 50 12.29 1.26 -14.69
CA GLU A 50 12.26 2.59 -15.29
C GLU A 50 10.84 3.06 -15.65
N HIS A 51 9.93 2.15 -16.01
CA HIS A 51 8.55 2.50 -16.33
C HIS A 51 7.79 2.89 -15.07
N PHE A 52 7.99 2.15 -13.97
CA PHE A 52 7.49 2.53 -12.66
C PHE A 52 7.99 3.91 -12.25
N ALA A 53 9.32 4.12 -12.21
CA ALA A 53 9.90 5.34 -11.67
C ALA A 53 9.49 6.61 -12.43
N ARG A 54 9.23 6.51 -13.74
CA ARG A 54 8.81 7.65 -14.57
C ARG A 54 7.39 8.16 -14.27
N GLU A 55 6.56 7.37 -13.60
CA GLU A 55 5.19 7.77 -13.23
C GLU A 55 5.11 8.61 -11.95
N PHE A 56 6.23 8.79 -11.24
CA PHE A 56 6.30 9.47 -9.96
C PHE A 56 7.34 10.58 -9.95
N SER A 57 7.11 11.59 -9.09
CA SER A 57 8.13 12.61 -8.81
C SER A 57 9.24 12.02 -7.93
N ILE A 58 10.38 12.70 -7.88
CA ILE A 58 11.50 12.31 -7.01
C ILE A 58 11.07 12.33 -5.53
N GLU A 59 10.27 13.31 -5.14
CA GLU A 59 9.73 13.44 -3.79
C GLU A 59 8.81 12.28 -3.44
N GLU A 60 7.92 11.89 -4.36
CA GLU A 60 7.01 10.75 -4.20
C GLU A 60 7.79 9.43 -4.07
N LEU A 61 8.81 9.22 -4.92
CA LEU A 61 9.70 8.07 -4.84
C LEU A 61 10.43 8.00 -3.48
N ASN A 62 10.92 9.14 -2.97
CA ASN A 62 11.58 9.18 -1.66
C ASN A 62 10.61 8.85 -0.52
N LEU A 63 9.38 9.34 -0.56
CA LEU A 63 8.34 9.01 0.42
C LEU A 63 7.99 7.52 0.40
N MET A 64 7.79 6.95 -0.80
CA MET A 64 7.52 5.52 -0.96
C MET A 64 8.70 4.67 -0.51
N LYS A 65 9.94 5.11 -0.75
CA LYS A 65 11.13 4.42 -0.24
C LYS A 65 11.15 4.39 1.28
N HIS A 66 10.90 5.52 1.95
CA HIS A 66 10.85 5.58 3.41
C HIS A 66 9.74 4.69 3.99
N PHE A 67 8.57 4.67 3.35
CA PHE A 67 7.49 3.77 3.73
C PHE A 67 7.88 2.30 3.53
N ASN A 68 8.48 1.94 2.39
CA ASN A 68 8.96 0.59 2.13
C ASN A 68 9.97 0.11 3.19
N ASP A 69 11.00 0.92 3.46
CA ASP A 69 12.04 0.59 4.45
C ASP A 69 11.40 0.39 5.84
N PHE A 70 10.42 1.22 6.21
CA PHE A 70 9.70 1.05 7.47
C PHE A 70 8.84 -0.21 7.48
N TYR A 71 8.05 -0.46 6.43
CA TYR A 71 7.18 -1.62 6.33
C TYR A 71 8.00 -2.92 6.42
N GLU A 72 9.17 -2.97 5.78
CA GLU A 72 10.11 -4.09 5.87
C GLU A 72 10.52 -4.38 7.33
N THR A 73 10.75 -3.35 8.16
CA THR A 73 11.07 -3.54 9.59
C THR A 73 9.90 -4.14 10.39
N LYS A 74 8.67 -4.03 9.90
CA LYS A 74 7.46 -4.54 10.56
C LYS A 74 7.12 -5.96 10.15
N LEU A 75 7.59 -6.44 8.99
CA LEU A 75 7.28 -7.77 8.46
C LEU A 75 7.43 -8.91 9.50
N PRO A 76 8.52 -8.99 10.29
CA PRO A 76 8.69 -10.08 11.27
C PRO A 76 7.67 -10.06 12.42
N LEU A 77 6.93 -8.95 12.58
CA LEU A 77 5.96 -8.73 13.65
C LEU A 77 4.51 -8.97 13.19
N LEU A 78 4.30 -9.18 11.88
CA LEU A 78 2.96 -9.33 11.33
C LEU A 78 2.49 -10.79 11.44
N PRO A 79 1.25 -11.02 11.90
CA PRO A 79 0.70 -12.37 11.96
C PRO A 79 0.25 -12.84 10.57
N ASP A 80 0.32 -14.15 10.34
CA ASP A 80 -0.17 -14.79 9.11
C ASP A 80 -1.71 -14.88 9.03
N SER A 81 -2.48 -14.17 9.86
CA SER A 81 -3.95 -14.25 9.84
C SER A 81 -4.56 -12.87 9.79
N ALA A 82 -5.46 -12.65 8.82
CA ALA A 82 -6.17 -11.40 8.61
C ALA A 82 -6.87 -10.86 9.88
N ASP A 83 -7.55 -11.72 10.65
CA ASP A 83 -8.23 -11.31 11.88
C ASP A 83 -7.27 -10.76 12.94
N LYS A 84 -6.07 -11.35 13.06
CA LYS A 84 -5.05 -10.87 14.01
C LYS A 84 -4.33 -9.64 13.50
N LEU A 85 -4.09 -9.54 12.19
CA LEU A 85 -3.40 -8.40 11.56
C LEU A 85 -4.03 -7.08 11.99
N MET A 86 -5.37 -6.99 11.93
CA MET A 86 -6.15 -5.79 12.26
C MET A 86 -6.09 -5.38 13.74
N SER A 87 -5.54 -6.22 14.60
CA SER A 87 -5.34 -5.97 16.03
C SER A 87 -3.86 -5.79 16.41
N THR A 88 -2.94 -6.00 15.47
CA THR A 88 -1.50 -5.94 15.71
C THR A 88 -1.03 -4.48 15.72
N PRO A 89 -0.33 -4.02 16.78
CA PRO A 89 0.22 -2.66 16.84
C PRO A 89 1.12 -2.32 15.64
N ALA A 90 1.99 -3.25 15.24
CA ALA A 90 2.85 -3.07 14.07
C ALA A 90 2.05 -2.81 12.78
N TRP A 91 0.89 -3.44 12.61
CA TRP A 91 0.03 -3.16 11.46
C TRP A 91 -0.60 -1.77 11.53
N ASN A 92 -1.09 -1.37 12.71
CA ASN A 92 -1.62 -0.01 12.90
C ASN A 92 -0.59 1.07 12.57
N GLU A 93 0.68 0.83 12.87
CA GLU A 93 1.77 1.73 12.51
C GLU A 93 2.01 1.78 10.99
N VAL A 94 1.95 0.64 10.29
CA VAL A 94 2.02 0.59 8.82
C VAL A 94 0.85 1.35 8.19
N MET A 95 -0.39 1.13 8.67
CA MET A 95 -1.57 1.85 8.18
C MET A 95 -1.41 3.37 8.38
N ALA A 96 -0.91 3.79 9.54
CA ALA A 96 -0.67 5.21 9.83
C ALA A 96 0.35 5.82 8.87
N GLN A 97 1.48 5.15 8.64
CA GLN A 97 2.52 5.66 7.75
C GLN A 97 2.11 5.65 6.27
N ALA A 98 1.37 4.63 5.82
CA ALA A 98 0.74 4.66 4.49
C ALA A 98 -0.18 5.88 4.37
N GLY A 99 -0.91 6.18 5.43
CA GLY A 99 -1.68 7.42 5.56
C GLY A 99 -0.82 8.68 5.39
N GLU A 100 0.31 8.78 6.07
CA GLU A 100 1.21 9.94 5.96
C GLU A 100 1.72 10.15 4.53
N VAL A 101 2.05 9.08 3.80
CA VAL A 101 2.41 9.16 2.37
C VAL A 101 1.27 9.73 1.55
N LEU A 102 0.04 9.23 1.74
CA LEU A 102 -1.14 9.73 1.03
C LEU A 102 -1.39 11.21 1.30
N ASP A 103 -1.24 11.67 2.54
CA ASP A 103 -1.44 13.07 2.91
C ASP A 103 -0.36 13.97 2.29
N ALA A 104 0.91 13.54 2.35
CA ALA A 104 2.03 14.29 1.78
C ALA A 104 1.92 14.43 0.26
N CYS A 105 1.42 13.39 -0.42
CA CYS A 105 1.25 13.39 -1.88
C CYS A 105 -0.12 13.91 -2.36
N SER A 106 -1.04 14.27 -1.45
CA SER A 106 -2.43 14.63 -1.76
C SER A 106 -3.21 13.54 -2.51
N TRP A 107 -3.01 12.27 -2.13
CA TRP A 107 -3.63 11.09 -2.73
C TRP A 107 -4.73 10.46 -1.88
N ARG A 108 -4.94 10.96 -0.65
CA ARG A 108 -5.93 10.38 0.27
C ARG A 108 -7.35 10.48 -0.31
N GLY A 109 -8.02 9.34 -0.39
CA GLY A 109 -9.39 9.22 -0.91
C GLY A 109 -9.49 9.52 -2.40
N LEU A 110 -8.36 9.58 -3.12
CA LEU A 110 -8.35 9.77 -4.56
C LEU A 110 -8.74 8.45 -5.23
N ASP A 111 -9.84 8.47 -5.98
CA ASP A 111 -10.28 7.34 -6.80
C ASP A 111 -9.42 7.29 -8.07
N ALA A 112 -8.25 6.64 -7.97
CA ALA A 112 -7.28 6.62 -9.05
C ALA A 112 -7.77 5.66 -10.15
N CYS A 113 -8.06 6.24 -11.32
CA CYS A 113 -8.46 5.50 -12.51
C CYS A 113 -7.36 5.51 -13.56
N TYR A 114 -7.27 4.41 -14.33
CA TYR A 114 -6.44 4.37 -15.53
C TYR A 114 -6.89 5.46 -16.51
N GLU A 115 -5.94 6.04 -17.22
CA GLU A 115 -6.30 6.82 -18.41
C GLU A 115 -6.98 5.88 -19.41
N VAL A 116 -8.24 6.19 -19.74
CA VAL A 116 -8.95 5.53 -20.82
C VAL A 116 -8.52 6.24 -22.10
N GLU A 117 -7.85 5.53 -23.00
CA GLU A 117 -7.51 6.02 -24.35
C GLU A 117 -8.76 6.44 -25.14
#